data_AF-A0A9W8HVA1-F1
#
_entry.id   AF-A0A9W8HVA1-F1
#
_cell.length_a   1.000
_cell.length_b   1.000
_cell.length_c   1.000
_cell.angle_alpha   90.00
_cell.angle_beta   90.00
_cell.angle_gamma   90.00
#
_symmetry.space_group_name_H-M   'P 1'
#
loop_
_entity.id
_entity.type
_entity.pdbx_description
1 polymer ?
#
loop_
_entity_poly.entity_id
_entity_poly.type
_entity_poly.pdbx_seq_one_letter_code
_entity_poly.pdbx_strand_id
1 'polypeptide(L)'
;MLVEEGTQMDQGVGVEDSEMDEQPFTDEQLSEEVARFRSIVLSACSSLGKLVPITDSSRAGRFDSSSGPVQRVGGANMEYLPSDDCLASLKDIKRYIQMDEQGEGKWVLQWLGEWNTLEMDIIPIFTLGAKRLLSKKHEQEESEDDREHILKVVIMCVELFVFLTWSMDTESEDVKTRFIIILRRYKKAFAKSEVVHGLLAIAVMYVRKARNSDREAMLVKGILYVFRNILSIPDPFVSITSKGLSQLETQDTLIEILDKELAIDFFLTLLSSADQPRFKDLRTTLLDIIYYIFYRVPVPALFEQQRSWFDDSAQKQSGRHTNFGGIYAVSTGEGTVMPVFNTSEVLRPFANVFKKSARIQRPRNEADGSVDRQWRTVDPDVLPILRRVAAIFIESCFNPFIGAMFEDTKASTT
;
A
#
# COMPACT_ATOMS: atom_id res chain seq x y z
N MET A 1 90.92 19.95 -25.15
CA MET A 1 92.12 20.09 -24.30
C MET A 1 91.60 20.36 -22.89
N LEU A 2 91.65 19.32 -22.04
CA LEU A 2 91.57 19.29 -20.55
C LEU A 2 90.27 19.85 -19.91
N VAL A 3 89.31 19.04 -19.43
CA VAL A 3 89.27 17.98 -18.37
C VAL A 3 89.37 18.55 -16.95
N GLU A 4 88.33 18.34 -16.14
CA GLU A 4 88.37 17.78 -14.76
C GLU A 4 86.92 17.47 -14.32
N GLU A 5 86.53 16.18 -14.27
CA GLU A 5 86.42 15.31 -13.06
C GLU A 5 85.13 15.59 -12.23
N GLY A 6 84.25 14.66 -11.88
CA GLY A 6 84.16 13.22 -12.08
C GLY A 6 82.83 12.68 -11.50
N THR A 7 82.42 11.50 -11.98
CA THR A 7 81.75 10.34 -11.29
C THR A 7 80.79 10.63 -10.11
N GLN A 8 79.55 10.12 -10.05
CA GLN A 8 79.23 8.69 -9.83
C GLN A 8 77.71 8.41 -9.88
N MET A 9 77.37 7.26 -10.48
CA MET A 9 76.38 6.23 -10.06
C MET A 9 74.94 6.60 -9.64
N ASP A 10 74.03 6.33 -10.59
CA ASP A 10 72.96 5.32 -10.51
C ASP A 10 72.50 4.86 -9.11
N GLN A 11 71.32 5.33 -8.71
CA GLN A 11 70.40 4.60 -7.85
C GLN A 11 68.98 4.80 -8.39
N GLY A 12 68.48 3.77 -9.09
CA GLY A 12 67.06 3.60 -9.33
C GLY A 12 66.33 3.44 -7.99
N VAL A 13 65.52 4.45 -7.64
CA VAL A 13 64.53 4.33 -6.57
C VAL A 13 63.25 3.81 -7.22
N GLY A 14 62.98 2.52 -6.98
CA GLY A 14 61.68 1.93 -7.25
C GLY A 14 60.62 2.68 -6.44
N VAL A 15 59.66 3.25 -7.15
CA VAL A 15 58.40 3.69 -6.55
C VAL A 15 57.60 2.40 -6.32
N GLU A 16 57.65 1.90 -5.09
CA GLU A 16 56.68 0.91 -4.63
C GLU A 16 55.34 1.62 -4.50
N ASP A 17 54.50 1.46 -5.54
CA ASP A 17 53.06 1.68 -5.43
C ASP A 17 52.54 0.69 -4.39
N SER A 18 52.38 1.15 -3.15
CA SER A 18 51.66 0.43 -2.12
C SER A 18 50.17 0.47 -2.46
N GLU A 19 49.75 -0.46 -3.30
CA GLU A 19 48.37 -0.94 -3.34
C GLU A 19 47.99 -1.34 -1.90
N MET A 20 47.33 -0.43 -1.17
CA MET A 20 46.64 -0.78 0.05
C MET A 20 45.53 -1.75 -0.35
N ASP A 21 45.81 -3.04 -0.15
CA ASP A 21 44.80 -4.09 -0.14
C ASP A 21 43.69 -3.68 0.84
N GLU A 22 42.59 -3.12 0.33
CA GLU A 22 41.34 -3.02 1.06
C GLU A 22 40.84 -4.44 1.30
N GLN A 23 41.31 -5.05 2.40
CA GLN A 23 40.78 -6.33 2.82
C GLN A 23 39.29 -6.16 3.12
N PRO A 24 38.41 -6.98 2.49
CA PRO A 24 36.98 -6.91 2.77
C PRO A 24 36.73 -7.19 4.25
N PHE A 25 35.82 -6.41 4.85
CA PHE A 25 35.43 -6.54 6.25
C PHE A 25 35.07 -7.99 6.60
N THR A 26 35.41 -8.41 7.82
CA THR A 26 34.91 -9.68 8.35
C THR A 26 33.41 -9.57 8.65
N ASP A 27 32.69 -10.70 8.59
CA ASP A 27 31.24 -10.74 8.88
C ASP A 27 30.89 -10.15 10.27
N GLU A 28 31.79 -10.32 11.24
CA GLU A 28 31.64 -9.78 12.59
C GLU A 28 31.76 -8.24 12.60
N GLN A 29 32.74 -7.68 11.88
CA GLN A 29 32.90 -6.23 11.75
C GLN A 29 31.71 -5.59 11.02
N LEU A 30 31.20 -6.26 9.98
CA LEU A 30 30.03 -5.80 9.25
C LEU A 30 28.79 -5.78 10.16
N SER A 31 28.58 -6.83 10.96
CA SER A 31 27.48 -6.90 11.93
C SER A 31 27.56 -5.79 12.99
N GLU A 32 28.76 -5.48 13.50
CA GLU A 32 28.97 -4.38 14.45
C GLU A 32 28.69 -3.01 13.82
N GLU A 33 29.08 -2.80 12.57
CA GLU A 33 28.81 -1.56 11.85
C GLU A 33 27.31 -1.37 11.59
N VAL A 34 26.60 -2.43 11.17
CA VAL A 34 25.14 -2.41 11.02
C VAL A 34 24.45 -2.09 12.35
N ALA A 35 24.93 -2.65 13.48
CA ALA A 35 24.39 -2.36 14.80
C ALA A 35 24.63 -0.90 15.23
N ARG A 36 25.82 -0.35 14.92
CA ARG A 36 26.12 1.07 15.14
C ARG A 36 25.21 1.95 14.31
N PHE A 37 25.04 1.66 13.03
CA PHE A 37 24.17 2.43 12.15
C PHE A 37 22.71 2.37 12.60
N ARG A 38 22.21 1.19 13.00
CA ARG A 38 20.87 1.03 13.58
C ARG A 38 20.65 1.92 14.80
N SER A 39 21.66 2.04 15.66
CA SER A 39 21.58 2.90 16.85
C SER A 39 21.50 4.38 16.51
N ILE A 40 22.21 4.82 15.45
CA ILE A 40 22.14 6.20 14.93
C ILE A 40 20.72 6.50 14.42
N VAL A 41 20.14 5.60 13.62
CA VAL A 41 18.76 5.77 13.09
C VAL A 41 17.74 5.79 14.24
N LEU A 42 17.90 4.91 15.24
CA LEU A 42 17.01 4.87 16.40
C LEU A 42 17.07 6.17 17.23
N SER A 43 18.26 6.77 17.36
CA SER A 43 18.44 8.07 18.03
C SER A 43 17.62 9.18 17.34
N ALA A 44 17.67 9.23 16.00
CA ALA A 44 16.88 10.19 15.21
C ALA A 44 15.37 9.96 15.40
N CYS A 45 14.91 8.70 15.40
CA CYS A 45 13.50 8.37 15.64
C CYS A 45 13.04 8.78 17.05
N SER A 46 13.89 8.53 18.07
CA SER A 46 13.58 8.85 19.47
C SER A 46 13.53 10.35 19.73
N SER A 47 14.15 11.14 18.84
CA SER A 47 14.20 12.61 18.90
C SER A 47 13.02 13.28 18.18
N LEU A 48 12.07 12.52 17.63
CA LEU A 48 10.89 13.05 16.93
C LEU A 48 9.88 13.69 17.89
N GLY A 49 9.61 13.06 19.03
CA GLY A 49 8.59 13.50 19.96
C GLY A 49 8.22 12.42 20.97
N LYS A 50 7.13 12.66 21.70
CA LYS A 50 6.62 11.71 22.71
C LYS A 50 5.11 11.77 22.85
N LEU A 51 4.52 10.63 23.18
CA LEU A 51 3.13 10.54 23.63
C LEU A 51 3.04 10.86 25.13
N VAL A 52 2.15 11.77 25.49
CA VAL A 52 1.91 12.21 26.88
C VAL A 52 0.45 11.93 27.27
N PRO A 53 0.17 11.38 28.47
CA PRO A 53 -1.20 11.18 28.92
C PRO A 53 -1.93 12.50 29.12
N ILE A 54 -3.20 12.56 28.72
CA ILE A 54 -4.06 13.71 28.97
C ILE A 54 -4.52 13.64 30.43
N THR A 55 -3.84 14.38 31.32
CA THR A 55 -4.07 14.30 32.79
C THR A 55 -5.19 15.19 33.32
N ASP A 56 -5.78 16.08 32.50
CA ASP A 56 -6.66 17.12 33.01
C ASP A 56 -8.16 16.87 32.75
N SER A 57 -8.88 16.59 33.83
CA SER A 57 -10.35 16.54 33.92
C SER A 57 -11.04 17.87 33.59
N SER A 58 -10.30 18.97 33.48
CA SER A 58 -10.78 20.29 33.03
C SER A 58 -10.76 20.48 31.49
N ARG A 59 -10.01 19.66 30.75
CA ARG A 59 -10.03 19.62 29.26
C ARG A 59 -10.99 18.58 28.69
N ALA A 60 -11.40 17.59 29.49
CA ALA A 60 -12.31 16.52 29.06
C ALA A 60 -13.70 17.01 28.56
N GLY A 61 -14.08 18.25 28.86
CA GLY A 61 -15.33 18.88 28.40
C GLY A 61 -15.16 19.98 27.34
N ARG A 62 -13.93 20.34 26.95
CA ARG A 62 -13.66 21.29 25.86
C ARG A 62 -12.75 20.59 24.85
N PHE A 63 -13.38 20.02 23.82
CA PHE A 63 -12.72 19.69 22.57
C PHE A 63 -12.23 21.02 21.94
N ASP A 64 -11.09 21.50 22.41
CA ASP A 64 -10.42 22.63 21.77
C ASP A 64 -9.70 22.11 20.53
N SER A 65 -9.86 22.82 19.42
CA SER A 65 -9.35 22.44 18.10
C SER A 65 -7.81 22.43 18.02
N SER A 66 -7.15 22.79 19.12
CA SER A 66 -5.70 22.86 19.33
C SER A 66 -5.10 21.58 19.94
N SER A 67 -5.91 20.63 20.39
CA SER A 67 -5.43 19.36 20.94
C SER A 67 -4.88 18.44 19.84
N GLY A 68 -3.69 17.89 20.07
CA GLY A 68 -3.01 16.95 19.18
C GLY A 68 -3.82 15.67 18.96
N PRO A 69 -3.43 14.83 17.98
CA PRO A 69 -4.11 13.58 17.71
C PRO A 69 -4.16 12.72 18.99
N VAL A 70 -5.37 12.34 19.40
CA VAL A 70 -5.60 11.60 20.65
C VAL A 70 -5.55 10.11 20.36
N GLN A 71 -4.53 9.43 20.87
CA GLN A 71 -4.41 7.98 20.76
C GLN A 71 -4.90 7.32 22.06
N ARG A 72 -5.74 6.28 21.94
CA ARG A 72 -6.10 5.44 23.09
C ARG A 72 -5.06 4.35 23.27
N VAL A 73 -4.30 4.41 24.36
CA VAL A 73 -3.33 3.37 24.75
C VAL A 73 -3.68 2.92 26.15
N GLY A 74 -4.02 1.63 26.32
CA GLY A 74 -4.33 1.06 27.64
C GLY A 74 -5.53 1.70 28.38
N GLY A 75 -6.48 2.30 27.65
CA GLY A 75 -7.66 2.96 28.23
C GLY A 75 -7.46 4.44 28.60
N ALA A 76 -6.23 4.97 28.49
CA ALA A 76 -5.95 6.39 28.65
C ALA A 76 -5.88 7.10 27.28
N ASN A 77 -6.38 8.35 27.24
CA ASN A 77 -6.18 9.23 26.08
C ASN A 77 -4.78 9.83 26.17
N MET A 78 -3.98 9.65 25.11
CA MET A 78 -2.62 10.20 24.96
C MET A 78 -2.62 11.27 23.88
N GLU A 79 -1.83 12.33 24.05
CA GLU A 79 -1.58 13.39 23.06
C GLU A 79 -0.12 13.34 22.61
N TYR A 80 0.12 13.49 21.31
CA TYR A 80 1.48 13.54 20.76
C TYR A 80 2.07 14.94 20.84
N LEU A 81 3.28 15.04 21.39
CA LEU A 81 4.07 16.28 21.44
C LEU A 81 5.34 16.11 20.59
N PRO A 82 5.44 16.80 19.43
CA PRO A 82 6.68 16.85 18.66
C PRO A 82 7.78 17.53 19.46
N SER A 83 9.02 17.10 19.21
CA SER A 83 10.23 17.76 19.71
C SER A 83 10.48 19.08 18.96
N ASP A 84 11.21 20.01 19.59
CA ASP A 84 11.62 21.27 18.97
C ASP A 84 12.49 21.05 17.72
N ASP A 85 13.32 19.99 17.75
CA ASP A 85 14.18 19.59 16.63
C ASP A 85 13.54 18.56 15.69
N CYS A 86 12.21 18.37 15.76
CA CYS A 86 11.50 17.35 14.98
C CYS A 86 11.77 17.46 13.47
N LEU A 87 11.85 18.66 12.91
CA LEU A 87 12.13 18.86 11.48
C LEU A 87 13.54 18.37 11.09
N ALA A 88 14.53 18.54 11.97
CA ALA A 88 15.89 18.06 11.72
C ALA A 88 15.91 16.52 11.77
N SER A 89 15.27 15.93 12.78
CA SER A 89 15.13 14.47 12.91
C SER A 89 14.45 13.84 11.70
N LEU A 90 13.38 14.44 11.16
CA LEU A 90 12.71 13.94 9.94
C LEU A 90 13.64 13.98 8.71
N LYS A 91 14.45 15.04 8.57
CA LYS A 91 15.44 15.15 7.49
C LYS A 91 16.55 14.11 7.60
N ASP A 92 17.01 13.83 8.82
CA ASP A 92 18.01 12.80 9.06
C ASP A 92 17.47 11.41 8.72
N ILE A 93 16.22 11.10 9.11
CA ILE A 93 15.57 9.85 8.72
C ILE A 93 15.50 9.72 7.20
N LYS A 94 15.08 10.77 6.49
CA LYS A 94 15.09 10.79 5.02
C LYS A 94 16.49 10.53 4.46
N ARG A 95 17.51 11.19 5.02
CA ARG A 95 18.92 11.01 4.60
C ARG A 95 19.37 9.56 4.79
N TYR A 96 19.03 8.93 5.92
CA TYR A 96 19.39 7.54 6.19
C TYR A 96 18.70 6.57 5.22
N ILE A 97 17.42 6.80 4.88
CA ILE A 97 16.72 6.01 3.86
C ILE A 97 17.45 6.12 2.51
N GLN A 98 17.85 7.33 2.11
CA GLN A 98 18.55 7.55 0.83
C GLN A 98 19.95 6.94 0.81
N MET A 99 20.67 6.95 1.94
CA MET A 99 21.97 6.28 2.05
C MET A 99 21.83 4.75 1.93
N ASP A 100 20.76 4.19 2.47
CA ASP A 100 20.46 2.75 2.43
C ASP A 100 19.78 2.31 1.12
N GLU A 101 19.37 3.25 0.26
CA GLU A 101 18.68 2.96 -1.01
C GLU A 101 19.55 2.12 -1.96
N GLN A 102 20.87 2.30 -1.92
CA GLN A 102 21.82 1.53 -2.74
C GLN A 102 22.19 0.17 -2.12
N GLY A 103 21.82 -0.06 -0.85
CA GLY A 103 22.16 -1.27 -0.11
C GLY A 103 21.27 -2.46 -0.46
N GLU A 104 21.83 -3.66 -0.39
CA GLU A 104 21.09 -4.91 -0.46
C GLU A 104 20.29 -5.10 0.84
N GLY A 105 18.95 -5.01 0.76
CA GLY A 105 18.05 -5.36 1.86
C GLY A 105 17.24 -4.23 2.48
N LYS A 106 17.52 -2.96 2.17
CA LYS A 106 16.74 -1.79 2.63
C LYS A 106 16.56 -1.75 4.16
N TRP A 107 17.64 -1.95 4.91
CA TRP A 107 17.64 -2.13 6.37
C TRP A 107 16.97 -0.98 7.14
N VAL A 108 17.15 0.26 6.71
CA VAL A 108 16.57 1.43 7.38
C VAL A 108 15.05 1.37 7.31
N LEU A 109 14.48 1.07 6.14
CA LEU A 109 13.03 0.90 5.99
C LEU A 109 12.52 -0.25 6.85
N GLN A 110 13.29 -1.34 6.96
CA GLN A 110 12.92 -2.47 7.81
C GLN A 110 12.87 -2.05 9.28
N TRP A 111 13.88 -1.35 9.78
CA TRP A 111 13.93 -0.91 11.19
C TRP A 111 12.81 0.08 11.53
N LEU A 112 12.53 1.04 10.65
CA LEU A 112 11.38 1.96 10.80
C LEU A 112 10.05 1.20 10.81
N GLY A 113 9.98 0.10 10.07
CA GLY A 113 8.93 -0.91 10.20
C GLY A 113 8.90 -1.52 11.59
N GLU A 114 9.96 -2.18 12.03
CA GLU A 114 10.01 -2.87 13.34
C GLU A 114 9.61 -1.96 14.51
N TRP A 115 10.03 -0.69 14.49
CA TRP A 115 9.74 0.29 15.55
C TRP A 115 8.38 0.99 15.42
N ASN A 116 7.63 0.70 14.35
CA ASN A 116 6.33 1.31 14.06
C ASN A 116 6.37 2.86 13.99
N THR A 117 7.50 3.43 13.56
CA THR A 117 7.74 4.88 13.55
C THR A 117 6.70 5.65 12.73
N LEU A 118 6.19 5.05 11.63
CA LEU A 118 5.15 5.66 10.82
C LEU A 118 3.88 5.96 11.63
N GLU A 119 3.34 4.97 12.34
CA GLU A 119 2.07 5.10 13.05
C GLU A 119 2.23 5.83 14.38
N MET A 120 3.36 5.63 15.07
CA MET A 120 3.59 6.20 16.40
C MET A 120 4.03 7.67 16.37
N ASP A 121 4.76 8.09 15.31
CA ASP A 121 5.36 9.41 15.24
C ASP A 121 4.94 10.18 13.98
N ILE A 122 5.24 9.65 12.79
CA ILE A 122 5.15 10.44 11.55
C ILE A 122 3.69 10.80 11.21
N ILE A 123 2.74 9.88 11.38
CA ILE A 123 1.31 10.14 11.19
C ILE A 123 0.79 11.19 12.20
N PRO A 124 1.04 11.08 13.51
CA PRO A 124 0.70 12.12 14.47
C PRO A 124 1.29 13.50 14.15
N ILE A 125 2.58 13.56 13.80
CA ILE A 125 3.26 14.81 13.42
C ILE A 125 2.59 15.44 12.19
N PHE A 126 2.34 14.65 11.15
CA PHE A 126 1.62 15.10 9.95
C PHE A 126 0.23 15.63 10.30
N THR A 127 -0.52 14.90 11.12
CA THR A 127 -1.91 15.25 11.45
C THR A 127 -1.97 16.55 12.24
N LEU A 128 -1.04 16.78 13.16
CA LEU A 128 -0.91 18.03 13.89
C LEU A 128 -0.53 19.19 12.96
N GLY A 129 0.48 18.99 12.10
CA GLY A 129 0.90 19.99 11.11
C GLY A 129 -0.22 20.36 10.14
N ALA A 130 -0.96 19.37 9.64
CA ALA A 130 -2.11 19.55 8.77
C ALA A 130 -3.22 20.36 9.44
N LYS A 131 -3.59 20.02 10.68
CA LYS A 131 -4.60 20.76 11.45
C LYS A 131 -4.22 22.22 11.65
N ARG A 132 -2.95 22.50 11.99
CA ARG A 132 -2.44 23.88 12.16
C ARG A 132 -2.47 24.64 10.84
N LEU A 133 -1.99 24.03 9.75
CA LEU A 133 -1.95 24.65 8.43
C LEU A 133 -3.35 25.00 7.88
N LEU A 134 -4.36 24.17 8.18
CA LEU A 134 -5.75 24.35 7.73
C LEU A 134 -6.59 25.24 8.67
N SER A 135 -6.08 25.59 9.85
CA SER A 135 -6.79 26.38 10.84
C SER A 135 -6.88 27.86 10.42
N LYS A 136 -8.12 28.34 10.18
CA LYS A 136 -8.40 29.76 9.92
C LYS A 136 -8.08 30.70 11.09
N LYS A 137 -8.13 30.19 12.33
CA LYS A 137 -7.81 30.99 13.53
C LYS A 137 -6.32 31.37 13.57
N HIS A 138 -5.48 30.50 13.03
CA HIS A 138 -4.02 30.68 13.05
C HIS A 138 -3.52 31.61 11.94
N GLU A 139 -4.31 31.88 10.89
CA GLU A 139 -3.94 32.80 9.80
C GLU A 139 -3.76 34.26 10.26
N GLN A 140 -4.34 34.66 11.40
CA GLN A 140 -4.27 36.04 11.91
C GLN A 140 -3.26 36.24 13.04
N GLU A 141 -2.79 35.16 13.68
CA GLU A 141 -1.94 35.21 14.87
C GLU A 141 -0.54 34.60 14.66
N GLU A 142 -0.37 33.68 13.69
CA GLU A 142 0.94 33.05 13.44
C GLU A 142 1.86 33.94 12.59
N SER A 143 3.16 33.94 12.95
CA SER A 143 4.20 34.52 12.11
C SER A 143 4.26 33.78 10.76
N GLU A 144 4.61 34.49 9.68
CA GLU A 144 4.87 33.86 8.38
C GLU A 144 5.96 32.77 8.48
N ASP A 145 6.95 32.98 9.36
CA ASP A 145 8.02 32.02 9.63
C ASP A 145 7.52 30.72 10.25
N ASP A 146 6.53 30.79 11.16
CA ASP A 146 5.94 29.63 11.82
C ASP A 146 5.13 28.79 10.83
N ARG A 147 4.36 29.45 9.98
CA ARG A 147 3.57 28.78 8.92
C ARG A 147 4.48 28.10 7.90
N GLU A 148 5.57 28.75 7.50
CA GLU A 148 6.58 28.19 6.61
C GLU A 148 7.30 27.00 7.25
N HIS A 149 7.57 27.05 8.56
CA HIS A 149 8.11 25.92 9.31
C HIS A 149 7.14 24.73 9.32
N ILE A 150 5.85 24.95 9.63
CA ILE A 150 4.81 23.92 9.61
C ILE A 150 4.70 23.28 8.22
N LEU A 151 4.73 24.10 7.15
CA LEU A 151 4.70 23.59 5.78
C LEU A 151 5.89 22.67 5.48
N LYS A 152 7.11 23.04 5.92
CA LYS A 152 8.29 22.18 5.76
C LYS A 152 8.12 20.84 6.48
N VAL A 153 7.59 20.84 7.70
CA VAL A 153 7.31 19.59 8.45
C VAL A 153 6.32 18.71 7.69
N VAL A 154 5.20 19.28 7.23
CA VAL A 154 4.18 18.57 6.45
C VAL A 154 4.77 17.95 5.19
N ILE A 155 5.60 18.70 4.44
CA ILE A 155 6.26 18.20 3.23
C ILE A 155 7.19 17.04 3.57
N MET A 156 8.01 17.14 4.62
CA MET A 156 8.90 16.05 5.03
C MET A 156 8.12 14.80 5.44
N CYS A 157 6.99 14.94 6.14
CA CYS A 157 6.12 13.80 6.45
C CYS A 157 5.57 13.13 5.19
N VAL A 158 5.09 13.92 4.21
CA VAL A 158 4.56 13.37 2.95
C VAL A 158 5.66 12.68 2.14
N GLU A 159 6.86 13.25 2.06
CA GLU A 159 7.99 12.60 1.39
C GLU A 159 8.35 11.27 2.08
N LEU A 160 8.40 11.25 3.41
CA LEU A 160 8.63 10.01 4.16
C LEU A 160 7.50 9.00 3.95
N PHE A 161 6.24 9.43 3.86
CA PHE A 161 5.14 8.54 3.51
C PHE A 161 5.36 7.88 2.15
N VAL A 162 5.83 8.62 1.15
CA VAL A 162 6.15 8.05 -0.17
C VAL A 162 7.23 6.99 -0.07
N PHE A 163 8.34 7.27 0.63
CA PHE A 163 9.43 6.29 0.82
C PHE A 163 8.96 5.04 1.58
N LEU A 164 8.23 5.22 2.68
CA LEU A 164 7.80 4.13 3.56
C LEU A 164 6.73 3.24 2.92
N THR A 165 6.00 3.74 1.92
CA THR A 165 4.93 3.00 1.23
C THR A 165 5.35 2.53 -0.16
N TRP A 166 6.60 2.73 -0.56
CA TRP A 166 7.06 2.34 -1.89
C TRP A 166 6.97 0.82 -2.12
N SER A 167 6.67 0.43 -3.36
CA SER A 167 6.56 -0.99 -3.72
C SER A 167 7.94 -1.65 -3.78
N MET A 168 8.02 -2.89 -3.31
CA MET A 168 9.25 -3.70 -3.34
C MET A 168 9.33 -4.63 -4.57
N ASP A 169 8.51 -4.40 -5.60
CA ASP A 169 8.40 -5.30 -6.75
C ASP A 169 9.71 -5.50 -7.53
N THR A 170 10.63 -4.54 -7.45
CA THR A 170 11.95 -4.58 -8.10
C THR A 170 13.02 -5.30 -7.28
N GLU A 171 12.76 -5.58 -6.00
CA GLU A 171 13.72 -6.19 -5.08
C GLU A 171 13.72 -7.72 -5.16
N SER A 172 14.59 -8.40 -4.39
CA SER A 172 14.56 -9.86 -4.28
C SER A 172 13.29 -10.36 -3.57
N GLU A 173 12.89 -11.60 -3.86
CA GLU A 173 11.68 -12.21 -3.26
C GLU A 173 11.75 -12.29 -1.72
N ASP A 174 12.94 -12.45 -1.16
CA ASP A 174 13.16 -12.45 0.29
C ASP A 174 12.84 -11.08 0.91
N VAL A 175 13.29 -10.00 0.26
CA VAL A 175 13.00 -8.63 0.67
C VAL A 175 11.50 -8.35 0.55
N LYS A 176 10.87 -8.72 -0.57
CA LYS A 176 9.41 -8.57 -0.77
C LYS A 176 8.61 -9.26 0.33
N THR A 177 8.92 -10.51 0.62
CA THR A 177 8.21 -11.34 1.61
C THR A 177 8.33 -10.76 3.02
N ARG A 178 9.49 -10.20 3.36
CA ARG A 178 9.71 -9.51 4.63
C ARG A 178 8.92 -8.19 4.72
N PHE A 179 8.99 -7.37 3.67
CA PHE A 179 8.42 -6.02 3.67
C PHE A 179 6.90 -5.98 3.53
N ILE A 180 6.28 -6.98 2.88
CA ILE A 180 4.83 -6.96 2.65
C ILE A 180 4.03 -6.91 3.96
N ILE A 181 4.54 -7.48 5.05
CA ILE A 181 3.90 -7.43 6.37
C ILE A 181 3.91 -5.99 6.90
N ILE A 182 5.03 -5.30 6.76
CA ILE A 182 5.21 -3.90 7.19
C ILE A 182 4.29 -2.99 6.35
N LEU A 183 4.33 -3.13 5.02
CA LEU A 183 3.49 -2.36 4.09
C LEU A 183 2.00 -2.55 4.37
N ARG A 184 1.53 -3.77 4.62
CA ARG A 184 0.14 -4.03 5.00
C ARG A 184 -0.26 -3.34 6.29
N ARG A 185 0.64 -3.26 7.28
CA ARG A 185 0.36 -2.51 8.51
C ARG A 185 0.30 -1.00 8.24
N TYR A 186 1.17 -0.48 7.38
CA TYR A 186 1.11 0.92 6.96
C TYR A 186 -0.19 1.24 6.23
N LYS A 187 -0.63 0.38 5.31
CA LYS A 187 -1.95 0.49 4.66
C LYS A 187 -3.09 0.59 5.68
N LYS A 188 -3.09 -0.26 6.71
CA LYS A 188 -4.07 -0.17 7.82
C LYS A 188 -3.99 1.12 8.61
N ALA A 189 -2.78 1.66 8.82
CA ALA A 189 -2.60 2.94 9.49
C ALA A 189 -3.15 4.12 8.67
N PHE A 190 -3.01 4.07 7.34
CA PHE A 190 -3.61 5.05 6.41
C PHE A 190 -5.11 4.83 6.19
N ALA A 191 -5.64 3.63 6.38
CA ALA A 191 -7.08 3.34 6.42
C ALA A 191 -7.72 3.86 7.73
N LYS A 192 -7.40 5.10 8.12
CA LYS A 192 -7.99 5.87 9.20
C LYS A 192 -8.39 7.23 8.65
N SER A 193 -9.62 7.65 8.93
CA SER A 193 -10.26 8.86 8.38
C SER A 193 -9.41 10.13 8.58
N GLU A 194 -8.78 10.32 9.75
CA GLU A 194 -8.03 11.55 10.05
C GLU A 194 -6.85 11.80 9.11
N VAL A 195 -6.11 10.75 8.72
CA VAL A 195 -4.92 10.88 7.88
C VAL A 195 -5.32 11.18 6.44
N VAL A 196 -6.30 10.45 5.92
CA VAL A 196 -6.85 10.65 4.57
C VAL A 196 -7.45 12.05 4.45
N HIS A 197 -8.21 12.48 5.45
CA HIS A 197 -8.77 13.83 5.51
C HIS A 197 -7.69 14.90 5.42
N GLY A 198 -6.63 14.79 6.25
CA GLY A 198 -5.53 15.74 6.26
C GLY A 198 -4.80 15.82 4.92
N LEU A 199 -4.47 14.65 4.32
CA LEU A 199 -3.85 14.58 3.00
C LEU A 199 -4.73 15.23 1.93
N LEU A 200 -6.01 14.91 1.92
CA LEU A 200 -6.94 15.45 0.93
C LEU A 200 -7.14 16.96 1.09
N ALA A 201 -7.39 17.43 2.30
CA ALA A 201 -7.64 18.84 2.56
C ALA A 201 -6.46 19.72 2.12
N ILE A 202 -5.23 19.27 2.37
CA ILE A 202 -4.01 19.93 1.91
C ILE A 202 -3.91 19.89 0.37
N ALA A 203 -4.15 18.73 -0.25
CA ALA A 203 -4.12 18.62 -1.70
C ALA A 203 -5.14 19.56 -2.37
N VAL A 204 -6.37 19.59 -1.87
CA VAL A 204 -7.44 20.48 -2.35
C VAL A 204 -7.05 21.95 -2.18
N MET A 205 -6.50 22.32 -1.03
CA MET A 205 -6.06 23.70 -0.75
C MET A 205 -5.08 24.20 -1.83
N TYR A 206 -4.07 23.40 -2.17
CA TYR A 206 -3.05 23.78 -3.16
C TYR A 206 -3.51 23.60 -4.61
N VAL A 207 -4.36 22.62 -4.92
CA VAL A 207 -4.93 22.48 -6.27
C VAL A 207 -5.84 23.67 -6.64
N ARG A 208 -6.55 24.24 -5.65
CA ARG A 208 -7.43 25.40 -5.85
C ARG A 208 -6.66 26.70 -6.10
N LYS A 209 -5.39 26.76 -5.69
CA LYS A 209 -4.55 27.94 -5.89
C LYS A 209 -4.27 28.13 -7.38
N ALA A 210 -4.41 29.35 -7.89
CA ALA A 210 -4.19 29.65 -9.30
C ALA A 210 -2.72 29.43 -9.73
N ARG A 211 -1.78 29.65 -8.79
CA ARG A 211 -0.35 29.46 -8.99
C ARG A 211 0.25 28.80 -7.76
N ASN A 212 0.85 27.64 -7.95
CA ASN A 212 1.64 26.96 -6.94
C ASN A 212 3.11 27.27 -7.16
N SER A 213 3.87 27.37 -6.07
CA SER A 213 5.32 27.18 -6.12
C SER A 213 5.64 25.74 -6.49
N ASP A 214 6.83 25.49 -7.03
CA ASP A 214 7.28 24.13 -7.39
C ASP A 214 7.19 23.17 -6.19
N ARG A 215 7.52 23.67 -5.00
CA ARG A 215 7.42 22.92 -3.75
C ARG A 215 5.97 22.55 -3.39
N GLU A 216 5.01 23.46 -3.54
CA GLU A 216 3.59 23.18 -3.31
C GLU A 216 3.05 22.20 -4.35
N ALA A 217 3.48 22.32 -5.61
CA ALA A 217 3.12 21.38 -6.67
C ALA A 217 3.67 19.97 -6.40
N MET A 218 4.92 19.88 -5.94
CA MET A 218 5.54 18.61 -5.52
C MET A 218 4.85 18.01 -4.29
N LEU A 219 4.35 18.82 -3.36
CA LEU A 219 3.54 18.34 -2.24
C LEU A 219 2.25 17.66 -2.73
N VAL A 220 1.50 18.30 -3.63
CA VAL A 220 0.29 17.69 -4.22
C VAL A 220 0.62 16.39 -4.93
N LYS A 221 1.70 16.38 -5.73
CA LYS A 221 2.16 15.17 -6.42
C LYS A 221 2.56 14.07 -5.44
N GLY A 222 3.26 14.41 -4.37
CA GLY A 222 3.64 13.51 -3.28
C GLY A 222 2.42 12.89 -2.60
N ILE A 223 1.39 13.67 -2.30
CA ILE A 223 0.13 13.18 -1.73
C ILE A 223 -0.54 12.16 -2.66
N LEU A 224 -0.59 12.44 -3.97
CA LEU A 224 -1.14 11.48 -4.94
C LEU A 224 -0.29 10.20 -5.02
N TYR A 225 1.04 10.29 -4.90
CA TYR A 225 1.89 9.10 -4.80
C TYR A 225 1.62 8.29 -3.53
N VAL A 226 1.38 8.94 -2.40
CA VAL A 226 0.96 8.23 -1.17
C VAL A 226 -0.32 7.44 -1.43
N PHE A 227 -1.36 8.07 -2.01
CA PHE A 227 -2.61 7.38 -2.36
C PHE A 227 -2.39 6.22 -3.33
N ARG A 228 -1.59 6.42 -4.38
CA ARG A 228 -1.22 5.37 -5.34
C ARG A 228 -0.55 4.20 -4.63
N ASN A 229 0.45 4.47 -3.79
CA ASN A 229 1.22 3.48 -3.07
C ASN A 229 0.36 2.65 -2.11
N ILE A 230 -0.47 3.30 -1.28
CA ILE A 230 -1.29 2.57 -0.30
C ILE A 230 -2.36 1.70 -0.97
N LEU A 231 -2.91 2.14 -2.11
CA LEU A 231 -3.85 1.36 -2.91
C LEU A 231 -3.18 0.18 -3.62
N SER A 232 -1.89 0.29 -3.98
CA SER A 232 -1.15 -0.80 -4.64
C SER A 232 -0.72 -1.92 -3.70
N ILE A 233 -0.67 -1.68 -2.39
CA ILE A 233 -0.25 -2.69 -1.40
C ILE A 233 -1.27 -3.86 -1.38
N PRO A 234 -0.86 -5.09 -1.72
CA PRO A 234 -1.79 -6.22 -1.82
C PRO A 234 -2.21 -6.73 -0.44
N ASP A 235 -3.50 -7.07 -0.31
CA ASP A 235 -4.04 -7.70 0.89
C ASP A 235 -3.57 -9.17 1.04
N PRO A 236 -3.59 -9.74 2.26
CA PRO A 236 -3.28 -11.15 2.45
C PRO A 236 -4.34 -12.04 1.79
N PHE A 237 -3.88 -13.03 1.01
CA PHE A 237 -4.76 -14.06 0.50
C PHE A 237 -5.12 -15.02 1.63
N VAL A 238 -6.29 -14.85 2.22
CA VAL A 238 -6.80 -15.77 3.24
C VAL A 238 -7.75 -16.76 2.55
N SER A 239 -7.43 -18.05 2.60
CA SER A 239 -8.36 -19.10 2.17
C SER A 239 -9.64 -19.00 3.00
N ILE A 240 -10.79 -19.11 2.33
CA ILE A 240 -12.15 -19.04 2.90
C ILE A 240 -12.35 -19.99 4.10
N THR A 241 -11.47 -20.98 4.26
CA THR A 241 -11.52 -22.01 5.32
C THR A 241 -10.95 -21.54 6.66
N SER A 242 -10.07 -20.53 6.71
CA SER A 242 -9.51 -20.02 7.97
C SER A 242 -10.38 -18.91 8.54
N LYS A 243 -10.88 -19.11 9.76
CA LYS A 243 -11.72 -18.23 10.58
C LYS A 243 -11.03 -16.90 10.94
N GLY A 244 -10.75 -16.06 9.95
CA GLY A 244 -10.16 -14.73 10.13
C GLY A 244 -10.76 -13.74 9.14
N LEU A 245 -12.09 -13.51 9.21
CA LEU A 245 -12.77 -12.53 8.34
C LEU A 245 -12.11 -11.14 8.41
N SER A 246 -11.60 -10.73 9.57
CA SER A 246 -11.06 -9.38 9.80
C SER A 246 -9.73 -9.06 9.09
N GLN A 247 -9.10 -10.02 8.41
CA GLN A 247 -7.88 -9.77 7.64
C GLN A 247 -8.13 -9.54 6.15
N LEU A 248 -9.36 -9.76 5.66
CA LEU A 248 -9.71 -9.73 4.24
C LEU A 248 -10.09 -8.32 3.71
N GLU A 249 -10.25 -7.32 4.56
CA GLU A 249 -11.03 -6.12 4.23
C GLU A 249 -10.21 -4.82 4.14
N THR A 250 -8.87 -4.87 4.20
CA THR A 250 -8.10 -3.61 4.28
C THR A 250 -8.22 -2.76 3.01
N GLN A 251 -8.29 -3.37 1.81
CA GLN A 251 -8.56 -2.63 0.57
C GLN A 251 -9.95 -2.00 0.58
N ASP A 252 -10.98 -2.76 0.97
CA ASP A 252 -12.36 -2.29 0.96
C ASP A 252 -12.59 -1.20 2.02
N THR A 253 -12.09 -1.38 3.25
CA THR A 253 -12.08 -0.33 4.27
C THR A 253 -11.34 0.93 3.80
N LEU A 254 -10.22 0.78 3.08
CA LEU A 254 -9.52 1.93 2.52
C LEU A 254 -10.38 2.65 1.48
N ILE A 255 -11.06 1.92 0.58
CA ILE A 255 -11.97 2.50 -0.42
C ILE A 255 -13.13 3.24 0.26
N GLU A 256 -13.75 2.65 1.29
CA GLU A 256 -14.81 3.31 2.07
C GLU A 256 -14.35 4.62 2.70
N ILE A 257 -13.14 4.63 3.26
CA ILE A 257 -12.58 5.84 3.89
C ILE A 257 -12.25 6.89 2.83
N LEU A 258 -11.67 6.49 1.69
CA LEU A 258 -11.43 7.40 0.56
C LEU A 258 -12.74 7.99 0.03
N ASP A 259 -13.82 7.21 0.01
CA ASP A 259 -15.15 7.69 -0.38
C ASP A 259 -15.72 8.67 0.65
N LYS A 260 -15.72 8.26 1.92
CA LYS A 260 -16.23 9.05 3.05
C LYS A 260 -15.55 10.41 3.16
N GLU A 261 -14.24 10.46 2.95
CA GLU A 261 -13.47 11.70 3.01
C GLU A 261 -13.49 12.47 1.68
N LEU A 262 -14.22 12.03 0.65
CA LEU A 262 -14.33 12.66 -0.68
C LEU A 262 -13.03 12.63 -1.50
N ALA A 263 -12.08 11.76 -1.17
CA ALA A 263 -10.84 11.60 -1.92
C ALA A 263 -11.12 11.03 -3.33
N ILE A 264 -12.07 10.10 -3.44
CA ILE A 264 -12.50 9.54 -4.73
C ILE A 264 -13.08 10.62 -5.64
N ASP A 265 -13.98 11.45 -5.13
CA ASP A 265 -14.61 12.54 -5.92
C ASP A 265 -13.57 13.59 -6.31
N PHE A 266 -12.56 13.83 -5.47
CA PHE A 266 -11.41 14.66 -5.82
C PHE A 266 -10.59 14.07 -6.97
N PHE A 267 -10.28 12.77 -6.95
CA PHE A 267 -9.57 12.12 -8.06
C PHE A 267 -10.37 12.22 -9.37
N LEU A 268 -11.68 11.96 -9.32
CA LEU A 268 -12.58 12.10 -10.48
C LEU A 268 -12.64 13.55 -10.99
N THR A 269 -12.62 14.53 -10.10
CA THR A 269 -12.56 15.96 -10.47
C THR A 269 -11.26 16.32 -11.19
N LEU A 270 -10.12 15.77 -10.75
CA LEU A 270 -8.84 15.96 -11.44
C LEU A 270 -8.83 15.28 -12.82
N LEU A 271 -9.40 14.06 -12.90
CA LEU A 271 -9.48 13.29 -14.14
C LEU A 271 -10.39 13.94 -15.19
N SER A 272 -11.53 14.51 -14.78
CA SER A 272 -12.43 15.22 -15.69
C SER A 272 -11.80 16.49 -16.27
N SER A 273 -10.84 17.07 -15.57
CA SER A 273 -10.08 18.25 -16.00
C SER A 273 -8.68 17.91 -16.55
N ALA A 274 -8.40 16.62 -16.80
CA ALA A 274 -7.04 16.17 -17.09
C ALA A 274 -6.49 16.70 -18.42
N ASP A 275 -7.33 17.10 -19.36
CA ASP A 275 -6.96 17.75 -20.61
C ASP A 275 -6.16 19.06 -20.39
N GLN A 276 -6.34 19.70 -19.25
CA GLN A 276 -5.61 20.92 -18.91
C GLN A 276 -4.10 20.65 -18.72
N PRO A 277 -3.22 21.49 -19.31
CA PRO A 277 -1.76 21.32 -19.21
C PRO A 277 -1.22 21.29 -17.77
N ARG A 278 -1.87 22.00 -16.84
CA ARG A 278 -1.45 22.06 -15.43
C ARG A 278 -1.50 20.71 -14.70
N PHE A 279 -2.26 19.74 -15.24
CA PHE A 279 -2.42 18.42 -14.64
C PHE A 279 -1.64 17.34 -15.37
N LYS A 280 -0.88 17.70 -16.42
CA LYS A 280 -0.10 16.75 -17.24
C LYS A 280 0.74 15.80 -16.39
N ASP A 281 1.49 16.35 -15.42
CA ASP A 281 2.40 15.58 -14.56
C ASP A 281 1.70 14.69 -13.52
N LEU A 282 0.37 14.81 -13.38
CA LEU A 282 -0.44 14.02 -12.45
C LEU A 282 -1.21 12.89 -13.16
N ARG A 283 -1.34 12.93 -14.50
CA ARG A 283 -2.23 12.02 -15.25
C ARG A 283 -1.86 10.55 -15.05
N THR A 284 -0.57 10.20 -15.15
CA THR A 284 -0.09 8.84 -14.95
C THR A 284 -0.40 8.32 -13.55
N THR A 285 -0.12 9.13 -12.52
CA THR A 285 -0.44 8.78 -11.13
C THR A 285 -1.95 8.62 -10.91
N LEU A 286 -2.77 9.46 -11.53
CA LEU A 286 -4.24 9.34 -11.43
C LEU A 286 -4.76 8.09 -12.13
N LEU A 287 -4.17 7.68 -13.27
CA LEU A 287 -4.48 6.39 -13.90
C LEU A 287 -4.21 5.24 -12.94
N ASP A 288 -3.04 5.24 -12.31
CA ASP A 288 -2.65 4.20 -11.36
C ASP A 288 -3.62 4.15 -10.17
N ILE A 289 -4.02 5.31 -9.62
CA ILE A 289 -5.00 5.38 -8.53
C ILE A 289 -6.32 4.72 -8.95
N ILE A 290 -6.88 5.08 -10.11
CA ILE A 290 -8.12 4.47 -10.60
C ILE A 290 -7.93 2.98 -10.87
N TYR A 291 -6.82 2.59 -11.47
CA TYR A 291 -6.48 1.19 -11.70
C TYR A 291 -6.47 0.39 -10.39
N TYR A 292 -5.81 0.90 -9.35
CA TYR A 292 -5.71 0.21 -8.06
C TYR A 292 -7.02 0.18 -7.27
N ILE A 293 -7.93 1.14 -7.46
CA ILE A 293 -9.30 1.08 -6.91
C ILE A 293 -10.06 -0.14 -7.46
N PHE A 294 -9.93 -0.41 -8.76
CA PHE A 294 -10.59 -1.54 -9.43
C PHE A 294 -9.72 -2.81 -9.51
N TYR A 295 -8.53 -2.80 -8.92
CA TYR A 295 -7.60 -3.90 -9.08
C TYR A 295 -8.19 -5.22 -8.57
N ARG A 296 -8.20 -6.23 -9.44
CA ARG A 296 -8.77 -7.57 -9.22
C ARG A 296 -10.26 -7.58 -8.87
N VAL A 297 -11.02 -6.53 -9.19
CA VAL A 297 -12.48 -6.53 -9.11
C VAL A 297 -13.05 -7.13 -10.39
N PRO A 298 -13.78 -8.26 -10.34
CA PRO A 298 -14.40 -8.83 -11.52
C PRO A 298 -15.56 -7.94 -11.98
N VAL A 299 -15.55 -7.56 -13.27
CA VAL A 299 -16.59 -6.72 -13.88
C VAL A 299 -18.01 -7.26 -13.62
N PRO A 300 -18.30 -8.57 -13.71
CA PRO A 300 -19.63 -9.09 -13.38
C PRO A 300 -20.09 -8.79 -11.96
N ALA A 301 -19.20 -8.76 -10.97
CA ALA A 301 -19.59 -8.44 -9.59
C ALA A 301 -20.10 -7.00 -9.43
N LEU A 302 -19.69 -6.09 -10.32
CA LEU A 302 -20.23 -4.73 -10.36
C LEU A 302 -21.65 -4.66 -10.91
N PHE A 303 -22.14 -5.67 -11.64
CA PHE A 303 -23.45 -5.61 -12.30
C PHE A 303 -24.42 -6.70 -11.84
N GLU A 304 -23.93 -7.76 -11.21
CA GLU A 304 -24.78 -8.80 -10.65
C GLU A 304 -25.56 -8.24 -9.45
N GLN A 305 -26.87 -8.11 -9.63
CA GLN A 305 -27.81 -7.99 -8.52
C GLN A 305 -27.65 -9.22 -7.66
N GLN A 306 -27.48 -9.02 -6.36
CA GLN A 306 -27.36 -10.05 -5.35
C GLN A 306 -28.49 -11.07 -5.53
N ARG A 307 -28.22 -12.21 -6.19
CA ARG A 307 -29.14 -13.33 -6.16
C ARG A 307 -29.13 -13.81 -4.72
N SER A 308 -30.18 -13.50 -3.98
CA SER A 308 -30.36 -14.01 -2.63
C SER A 308 -30.21 -15.53 -2.68
N TRP A 309 -29.24 -16.05 -1.94
CA TRP A 309 -28.92 -17.49 -1.84
C TRP A 309 -30.13 -18.39 -1.50
N PHE A 310 -31.25 -17.80 -1.11
CA PHE A 310 -32.47 -18.49 -0.71
C PHE A 310 -33.29 -19.11 -1.83
N ASP A 311 -33.05 -18.80 -3.11
CA ASP A 311 -33.96 -19.22 -4.19
C ASP A 311 -33.60 -20.56 -4.87
N ASP A 312 -32.40 -21.10 -4.64
CA ASP A 312 -31.91 -22.30 -5.35
C ASP A 312 -32.05 -23.63 -4.57
N SER A 313 -32.65 -23.61 -3.37
CA SER A 313 -32.76 -24.80 -2.52
C SER A 313 -34.07 -25.61 -2.68
N ALA A 314 -34.98 -25.18 -3.56
CA ALA A 314 -36.32 -25.80 -3.67
C ALA A 314 -36.50 -26.82 -4.82
N GLN A 315 -35.49 -27.07 -5.68
CA GLN A 315 -35.70 -27.86 -6.91
C GLN A 315 -34.86 -29.13 -7.09
N LYS A 316 -34.30 -29.69 -6.01
CA LYS A 316 -33.71 -31.04 -6.04
C LYS A 316 -34.03 -31.86 -4.80
N GLN A 317 -35.31 -31.97 -4.46
CA GLN A 317 -35.75 -33.08 -3.62
C GLN A 317 -36.35 -34.18 -4.50
N SER A 318 -35.56 -35.25 -4.68
CA SER A 318 -36.04 -36.53 -5.15
C SER A 318 -37.19 -36.96 -4.23
N GLY A 319 -38.40 -37.07 -4.75
CA GLY A 319 -39.64 -37.27 -3.99
C GLY A 319 -39.82 -38.62 -3.28
N ARG A 320 -38.73 -39.33 -2.95
CA ARG A 320 -38.76 -40.57 -2.16
C ARG A 320 -37.50 -40.69 -1.29
N HIS A 321 -37.69 -41.02 -0.01
CA HIS A 321 -36.63 -41.20 0.99
C HIS A 321 -35.53 -42.18 0.54
N THR A 322 -34.31 -41.94 1.03
CA THR A 322 -33.07 -42.67 0.73
C THR A 322 -33.06 -44.15 1.13
N ASN A 323 -34.08 -44.64 1.85
CA ASN A 323 -34.15 -46.02 2.34
C ASN A 323 -35.03 -46.94 1.48
N PHE A 324 -35.58 -46.46 0.36
CA PHE A 324 -36.28 -47.32 -0.60
C PHE A 324 -35.26 -48.06 -1.49
N GLY A 325 -34.60 -49.05 -0.90
CA GLY A 325 -33.52 -49.85 -1.50
C GLY A 325 -34.02 -50.91 -2.48
N GLY A 326 -34.34 -50.50 -3.71
CA GLY A 326 -34.49 -51.43 -4.84
C GLY A 326 -33.13 -51.85 -5.38
N ILE A 327 -32.88 -53.15 -5.47
CA ILE A 327 -31.68 -53.71 -6.11
C ILE A 327 -32.04 -54.09 -7.54
N TYR A 328 -31.36 -53.50 -8.51
CA TYR A 328 -31.56 -53.81 -9.93
C TYR A 328 -30.35 -54.56 -10.47
N ALA A 329 -30.58 -55.68 -11.14
CA ALA A 329 -29.52 -56.42 -11.82
C ALA A 329 -29.37 -55.89 -13.25
N VAL A 330 -28.19 -55.39 -13.59
CA VAL A 330 -27.86 -54.97 -14.96
C VAL A 330 -26.93 -56.02 -15.56
N SER A 331 -27.33 -56.63 -16.67
CA SER A 331 -26.48 -57.53 -17.45
C SER A 331 -25.72 -56.72 -18.50
N THR A 332 -24.40 -56.80 -18.49
CA THR A 332 -23.56 -56.30 -19.60
C THR A 332 -23.53 -57.32 -20.73
N GLY A 333 -23.23 -56.88 -21.96
CA GLY A 333 -23.24 -57.73 -23.17
C GLY A 333 -22.31 -58.96 -23.14
N GLU A 334 -21.44 -59.09 -22.14
CA GLU A 334 -20.57 -60.24 -21.90
C GLU A 334 -21.17 -61.29 -20.94
N GLY A 335 -22.43 -61.13 -20.52
CA GLY A 335 -23.13 -62.09 -19.64
C GLY A 335 -22.88 -61.89 -18.15
N THR A 336 -22.09 -60.89 -17.78
CA THR A 336 -21.83 -60.52 -16.38
C THR A 336 -23.01 -59.72 -15.82
N VAL A 337 -23.57 -60.15 -14.69
CA VAL A 337 -24.68 -59.47 -14.02
C VAL A 337 -24.14 -58.71 -12.81
N MET A 338 -24.41 -57.41 -12.73
CA MET A 338 -23.99 -56.56 -11.61
C MET A 338 -25.18 -55.87 -10.92
N PRO A 339 -25.20 -55.82 -9.58
CA PRO A 339 -26.25 -55.14 -8.83
C PRO A 339 -26.03 -53.63 -8.79
N VAL A 340 -27.07 -52.87 -9.12
CA VAL A 340 -27.15 -51.41 -9.03
C VAL A 340 -28.21 -51.05 -7.99
N PHE A 341 -27.81 -50.27 -6.99
CA PHE A 341 -28.61 -49.98 -5.79
C PHE A 341 -29.38 -48.66 -5.86
N ASN A 342 -29.23 -47.91 -6.96
CA ASN A 342 -29.85 -46.60 -7.13
C ASN A 342 -30.73 -46.58 -8.40
N THR A 343 -32.04 -46.45 -8.19
CA THR A 343 -33.06 -46.41 -9.24
C THR A 343 -32.82 -45.28 -10.26
N SER A 344 -32.26 -44.15 -9.81
CA SER A 344 -31.97 -43.00 -10.68
C SER A 344 -30.78 -43.23 -11.63
N GLU A 345 -29.94 -44.22 -11.35
CA GLU A 345 -28.80 -44.59 -12.17
C GLU A 345 -29.18 -45.63 -13.24
N VAL A 346 -30.16 -46.50 -12.95
CA VAL A 346 -30.68 -47.52 -13.88
C VAL A 346 -31.44 -46.89 -15.06
N LEU A 347 -32.14 -45.78 -14.82
CA LEU A 347 -32.94 -45.09 -15.84
C LEU A 347 -32.13 -44.16 -16.76
N ARG A 348 -30.82 -44.02 -16.53
CA ARG A 348 -29.94 -43.21 -17.39
C ARG A 348 -29.38 -44.08 -18.52
N PRO A 349 -29.43 -43.64 -19.78
CA PRO A 349 -28.82 -44.36 -20.89
C PRO A 349 -27.33 -44.62 -20.60
N PHE A 350 -26.94 -45.89 -20.70
CA PHE A 350 -25.72 -46.66 -20.38
C PHE A 350 -24.30 -46.03 -20.43
N ALA A 351 -24.11 -44.71 -20.52
CA ALA A 351 -22.77 -44.15 -20.78
C ALA A 351 -21.94 -43.77 -19.55
N ASN A 352 -22.54 -43.60 -18.35
CA ASN A 352 -21.82 -42.90 -17.26
C ASN A 352 -21.89 -43.53 -15.86
N VAL A 353 -22.44 -44.74 -15.70
CA VAL A 353 -22.53 -45.41 -14.39
C VAL A 353 -21.13 -45.81 -13.87
N PHE A 354 -20.21 -46.17 -14.77
CA PHE A 354 -18.90 -46.73 -14.39
C PHE A 354 -17.75 -45.73 -14.22
N LYS A 355 -17.95 -44.42 -14.49
CA LYS A 355 -16.87 -43.42 -14.38
C LYS A 355 -16.65 -42.87 -12.97
N LYS A 356 -17.52 -43.18 -12.00
CA LYS A 356 -17.47 -42.56 -10.67
C LYS A 356 -16.85 -43.40 -9.55
N SER A 357 -16.72 -44.72 -9.71
CA SER A 357 -16.16 -45.57 -8.64
C SER A 357 -14.63 -45.65 -8.62
N ALA A 358 -13.93 -45.14 -9.65
CA ALA A 358 -12.47 -45.12 -9.73
C ALA A 358 -11.91 -43.68 -9.76
N ARG A 359 -12.28 -42.84 -8.79
CA ARG A 359 -11.52 -41.60 -8.52
C ARG A 359 -10.50 -41.87 -7.41
N ILE A 360 -9.42 -42.55 -7.76
CA ILE A 360 -8.14 -42.26 -7.09
C ILE A 360 -7.83 -40.82 -7.51
N GLN A 361 -7.99 -39.87 -6.59
CA GLN A 361 -7.58 -38.50 -6.81
C GLN A 361 -6.06 -38.49 -6.96
N ARG A 362 -5.58 -38.56 -8.20
CA ARG A 362 -4.20 -38.16 -8.50
C ARG A 362 -4.10 -36.69 -8.11
N PRO A 363 -3.17 -36.29 -7.22
CA PRO A 363 -2.96 -34.89 -6.92
C PRO A 363 -2.67 -34.21 -8.26
N ARG A 364 -3.57 -33.31 -8.65
CA ARG A 364 -3.37 -32.46 -9.80
C ARG A 364 -2.30 -31.48 -9.34
N ASN A 365 -1.10 -31.61 -9.87
CA ASN A 365 -0.12 -30.53 -9.83
C ASN A 365 -0.73 -29.40 -10.66
N GLU A 366 -1.57 -28.59 -10.04
CA GLU A 366 -1.83 -27.25 -10.52
C GLU A 366 -0.47 -26.57 -10.46
N ALA A 367 0.12 -26.39 -11.65
CA ALA A 367 1.27 -25.54 -11.82
C ALA A 367 0.96 -24.27 -11.03
N ASP A 368 1.82 -23.97 -10.06
CA ASP A 368 1.74 -22.88 -9.10
C ASP A 368 1.28 -21.62 -9.83
N GLY A 369 -0.03 -21.45 -9.85
CA GLY A 369 -0.70 -20.54 -10.75
C GLY A 369 -0.60 -19.21 -10.07
N SER A 370 0.51 -18.51 -10.32
CA SER A 370 0.81 -17.13 -9.96
C SER A 370 -0.35 -16.51 -9.19
N VAL A 371 -0.15 -16.41 -7.88
CA VAL A 371 -1.07 -15.87 -6.88
C VAL A 371 -1.72 -14.54 -7.35
N ASP A 372 -1.11 -13.84 -8.33
CA ASP A 372 -1.62 -12.66 -9.02
C ASP A 372 -2.94 -12.81 -9.80
N ARG A 373 -3.39 -14.01 -10.17
CA ARG A 373 -4.59 -14.18 -11.02
C ARG A 373 -5.91 -14.34 -10.25
N GLN A 374 -5.87 -14.31 -8.92
CA GLN A 374 -7.08 -14.53 -8.12
C GLN A 374 -7.87 -13.23 -7.97
N TRP A 375 -9.13 -13.25 -8.44
CA TRP A 375 -10.11 -12.18 -8.20
C TRP A 375 -10.28 -11.94 -6.71
N ARG A 376 -10.38 -10.68 -6.30
CA ARG A 376 -10.68 -10.35 -4.90
C ARG A 376 -12.18 -10.48 -4.65
N THR A 377 -12.54 -10.93 -3.45
CA THR A 377 -13.90 -10.74 -2.96
C THR A 377 -14.08 -9.26 -2.63
N VAL A 378 -15.25 -8.71 -2.92
CA VAL A 378 -15.58 -7.30 -2.68
C VAL A 378 -16.69 -7.25 -1.66
N ASP A 379 -16.53 -6.42 -0.64
CA ASP A 379 -17.57 -6.16 0.34
C ASP A 379 -18.84 -5.62 -0.35
N PRO A 380 -20.04 -6.20 -0.06
CA PRO A 380 -21.31 -5.64 -0.50
C PRO A 380 -21.48 -4.13 -0.28
N ASP A 381 -20.92 -3.57 0.79
CA ASP A 381 -21.03 -2.14 1.14
C ASP A 381 -20.16 -1.25 0.24
N VAL A 382 -19.09 -1.81 -0.35
CA VAL A 382 -18.18 -1.12 -1.28
C VAL A 382 -18.67 -1.17 -2.73
N LEU A 383 -19.48 -2.16 -3.11
CA LEU A 383 -19.99 -2.28 -4.48
C LEU A 383 -20.76 -1.05 -4.98
N PRO A 384 -21.65 -0.40 -4.20
CA PRO A 384 -22.28 0.86 -4.60
C PRO A 384 -21.27 1.98 -4.92
N ILE A 385 -20.20 2.07 -4.13
CA ILE A 385 -19.13 3.06 -4.33
C ILE A 385 -18.44 2.79 -5.68
N LEU A 386 -17.98 1.56 -5.90
CA LEU A 386 -17.30 1.19 -7.15
C LEU A 386 -18.17 1.38 -8.39
N ARG A 387 -19.47 1.07 -8.32
CA ARG A 387 -20.43 1.33 -9.40
C ARG A 387 -20.55 2.82 -9.71
N ARG A 388 -20.67 3.66 -8.66
CA ARG A 388 -20.75 5.12 -8.79
C ARG A 388 -19.49 5.68 -9.46
N VAL A 389 -18.33 5.22 -9.00
CA VAL A 389 -17.02 5.62 -9.56
C VAL A 389 -16.91 5.23 -11.04
N ALA A 390 -17.27 3.98 -11.38
CA ALA A 390 -17.22 3.51 -12.75
C ALA A 390 -18.14 4.32 -13.68
N ALA A 391 -19.37 4.62 -13.23
CA ALA A 391 -20.31 5.43 -13.99
C ALA A 391 -19.77 6.85 -14.23
N ILE A 392 -19.35 7.56 -13.18
CA ILE A 392 -18.80 8.93 -13.30
C ILE A 392 -17.55 8.95 -14.17
N PHE A 393 -16.67 7.95 -14.01
CA PHE A 393 -15.46 7.87 -14.81
C PHE A 393 -15.77 7.72 -16.30
N ILE A 394 -16.67 6.82 -16.68
CA ILE A 394 -17.06 6.60 -18.08
C ILE A 394 -17.77 7.84 -18.65
N GLU A 395 -18.69 8.42 -17.90
CA GLU A 395 -19.52 9.54 -18.38
C GLU A 395 -18.73 10.85 -18.50
N SER A 396 -17.86 11.15 -17.53
CA SER A 396 -17.26 12.49 -17.39
C SER A 396 -15.73 12.53 -17.50
N CYS A 397 -15.04 11.41 -17.28
CA CYS A 397 -13.58 11.40 -17.17
C CYS A 397 -12.89 10.71 -18.36
N PHE A 398 -13.48 9.65 -18.91
CA PHE A 398 -12.79 8.77 -19.85
C PHE A 398 -12.29 9.50 -21.09
N ASN A 399 -13.14 10.24 -21.78
CA ASN A 399 -12.77 10.96 -23.00
C ASN A 399 -11.69 12.03 -22.78
N PRO A 400 -11.84 13.01 -21.87
CA PRO A 400 -10.82 14.04 -21.67
C PRO A 400 -9.50 13.42 -21.16
N PHE A 401 -9.58 12.42 -20.29
CA PHE A 401 -8.39 11.79 -19.72
C PHE A 401 -7.60 10.97 -20.75
N ILE A 402 -8.27 10.05 -21.46
CA ILE A 402 -7.62 9.17 -22.42
C ILE A 402 -7.10 9.94 -23.63
N GLY A 403 -7.85 10.95 -24.11
CA GLY A 403 -7.37 11.85 -25.16
C GLY A 403 -6.05 12.51 -24.78
N ALA A 404 -5.98 13.07 -23.58
CA ALA A 404 -4.78 13.74 -23.07
C ALA A 404 -3.60 12.77 -22.88
N MET A 405 -3.84 11.56 -22.38
CA MET A 405 -2.81 10.51 -22.26
C MET A 405 -2.25 10.05 -23.62
N PHE A 406 -3.09 9.97 -24.65
CA PHE A 406 -2.64 9.66 -26.01
C PHE A 406 -1.76 10.76 -26.61
N GLU A 407 -2.05 12.03 -26.31
CA GLU A 407 -1.19 13.14 -26.71
C GLU A 407 0.18 13.07 -26.03
N ASP A 408 0.22 12.78 -24.73
CA ASP A 408 1.47 12.67 -23.97
C ASP A 408 2.36 11.52 -24.47
N THR A 409 1.76 10.36 -24.76
CA THR A 409 2.49 9.19 -25.27
C THR A 409 3.04 9.43 -26.67
N LYS A 410 2.27 10.08 -27.54
CA LYS A 410 2.75 10.51 -28.86
C LYS A 410 3.92 11.48 -28.73
N ALA A 411 3.80 12.51 -27.88
CA ALA A 411 4.85 13.49 -27.64
C ALA A 411 6.13 12.89 -27.06
N SER A 412 6.03 11.78 -26.32
CA SER A 412 7.21 11.08 -25.77
C SER A 412 7.91 10.15 -26.77
N THR A 413 7.23 9.81 -27.87
CA THR A 413 7.73 8.88 -28.90
C THR A 413 8.39 9.62 -30.08
N THR A 414 8.08 10.90 -30.25
CA THR A 414 8.70 11.83 -31.21
C THR A 414 9.84 12.59 -30.57
#